data_AF-A0A9W5TYY5-F1
#
_entry.id   AF-A0A9W5TYY5-F1
#
_cell.length_a   1.000
_cell.length_b   1.000
_cell.length_c   1.000
_cell.angle_alpha   90.00
_cell.angle_beta   90.00
_cell.angle_gamma   90.00
#
_symmetry.space_group_name_H-M   'P 1'
#
loop_
_entity.id
_entity.type
_entity.pdbx_description
1 polymer ?
#
loop_
_entity_poly.entity_id
_entity_poly.type
_entity_poly.pdbx_seq_one_letter_code
_entity_poly.pdbx_strand_id
1 'polypeptide(L)'
;MIGWLIIACEVGFWVFVLAGLITRYVFKMKKLGVLLLACTPIVDLLLLITTVIDLKNGAVATTMHGVAAIYIGVSVAFGHRMIKWADRWFQYLFTKGPKPNKRKKYGKEFAKMERVGWYHHLLAWIIGVGLLGAIILFIDNFAQTEALLQTIMLWSLVLVIDFAISFSYTVFPKKA
;
A
#
# COMPACT_ATOMS: atom_id res chain seq x y z
N MET A 1 21.92 -10.34 15.30
CA MET A 1 22.18 -10.76 13.90
C MET A 1 21.06 -10.29 12.97
N ILE A 2 19.78 -10.55 13.27
CA ILE A 2 18.65 -10.23 12.36
C ILE A 2 18.22 -8.75 12.41
N GLY A 3 18.41 -8.04 13.52
CA GLY A 3 18.18 -6.58 13.56
C GLY A 3 18.99 -5.80 12.51
N TRP A 4 20.20 -6.28 12.19
CA TRP A 4 21.00 -5.74 11.08
C TRP A 4 20.38 -6.03 9.70
N LEU A 5 19.68 -7.16 9.53
CA LEU A 5 18.93 -7.46 8.30
C LEU A 5 17.73 -6.52 8.15
N ILE A 6 16.98 -6.25 9.22
CA ILE A 6 15.86 -5.31 9.21
C ILE A 6 16.36 -3.91 8.82
N ILE A 7 17.45 -3.45 9.46
CA ILE A 7 18.07 -2.17 9.14
C ILE A 7 18.58 -2.15 7.69
N ALA A 8 19.20 -3.23 7.21
CA ALA A 8 19.66 -3.32 5.82
C ALA A 8 18.49 -3.30 4.81
N CYS A 9 17.36 -3.97 5.13
CA CYS A 9 16.14 -3.91 4.32
C CYS A 9 15.53 -2.51 4.33
N GLU A 10 15.50 -1.83 5.47
CA GLU A 10 15.00 -0.46 5.59
C GLU A 10 15.87 0.51 4.77
N VAL A 11 17.19 0.41 4.91
CA VAL A 11 18.13 1.20 4.10
C VAL A 11 17.97 0.89 2.61
N GLY A 12 17.86 -0.39 2.25
CA GLY A 12 17.62 -0.82 0.87
C GLY A 12 16.33 -0.23 0.31
N PHE A 13 15.24 -0.26 1.08
CA PHE A 13 13.96 0.34 0.73
C PHE A 13 14.13 1.83 0.38
N TRP A 14 14.75 2.62 1.27
CA TRP A 14 14.98 4.04 1.03
C TRP A 14 15.88 4.29 -0.18
N VAL A 15 16.91 3.48 -0.37
CA VAL A 15 17.80 3.55 -1.55
C VAL A 15 17.03 3.30 -2.84
N PHE A 16 16.18 2.26 -2.90
CA PHE A 16 15.36 1.97 -4.09
C PHE A 16 14.32 3.07 -4.37
N VAL A 17 13.68 3.60 -3.33
CA VAL A 17 12.74 4.73 -3.46
C VAL A 17 13.47 5.95 -4.02
N LEU A 18 14.59 6.35 -3.41
CA LEU A 18 15.33 7.53 -3.83
C LEU A 18 15.87 7.36 -5.26
N ALA A 19 16.48 6.22 -5.56
CA ALA A 19 16.99 5.90 -6.89
C ALA A 19 15.86 5.91 -7.92
N GLY A 20 14.72 5.27 -7.63
CA GLY A 20 13.56 5.25 -8.51
C GLY A 20 13.02 6.65 -8.81
N LEU A 21 12.95 7.52 -7.81
CA LEU A 21 12.53 8.92 -7.97
C LEU A 21 13.57 9.73 -8.77
N ILE A 22 14.86 9.59 -8.47
CA ILE A 22 15.95 10.29 -9.18
C ILE A 22 15.99 9.87 -10.65
N THR A 23 15.99 8.57 -10.94
CA THR A 23 15.99 8.07 -12.32
C THR A 23 14.75 8.51 -13.09
N ARG A 24 13.60 8.57 -12.43
CA ARG A 24 12.34 9.01 -13.04
C ARG A 24 12.33 10.50 -13.36
N TYR A 25 12.74 11.34 -12.42
CA TYR A 25 12.52 12.80 -12.49
C TYR A 25 13.75 13.57 -12.96
N VAL A 26 14.95 13.15 -12.56
CA VAL A 26 16.21 13.77 -12.99
C VAL A 26 16.62 13.23 -14.36
N PHE A 27 16.69 11.91 -14.51
CA PHE A 27 17.10 11.27 -15.77
C PHE A 27 15.97 11.09 -16.78
N LYS A 28 14.72 11.43 -16.42
CA LYS A 28 13.51 11.30 -17.26
C LYS A 28 13.25 9.86 -17.77
N MET A 29 13.90 8.85 -17.19
CA MET A 29 13.80 7.44 -17.60
C MET A 29 12.63 6.76 -16.89
N LYS A 30 11.41 7.01 -17.38
CA LYS A 30 10.16 6.52 -16.78
C LYS A 30 10.14 5.01 -16.52
N LYS A 31 10.65 4.19 -17.45
CA LYS A 31 10.64 2.72 -17.33
C LYS A 31 11.53 2.22 -16.19
N LEU A 32 12.76 2.73 -16.09
CA LEU A 32 13.68 2.36 -15.00
C LEU A 32 13.20 2.88 -13.65
N GLY A 33 12.64 4.09 -13.60
CA GLY A 33 12.05 4.61 -12.37
C GLY A 33 10.87 3.77 -11.87
N VAL A 34 9.99 3.30 -12.78
CA VAL A 34 8.92 2.35 -12.41
C VAL A 34 9.48 1.02 -11.94
N LEU A 35 10.50 0.49 -12.61
CA LEU A 35 11.13 -0.78 -12.22
C LEU A 35 11.76 -0.69 -10.81
N LEU A 36 12.53 0.36 -10.54
CA LEU A 36 13.15 0.60 -9.22
C LEU A 36 12.11 0.80 -8.12
N LEU A 37 11.03 1.55 -8.40
CA LEU A 37 9.93 1.70 -7.46
C LEU A 37 9.17 0.38 -7.25
N ALA A 38 9.04 -0.47 -8.28
CA ALA A 38 8.44 -1.79 -8.15
C ALA A 38 9.31 -2.78 -7.36
N CYS A 39 10.62 -2.54 -7.23
CA CYS A 39 11.46 -3.30 -6.31
C CYS A 39 11.14 -3.02 -4.84
N THR A 40 10.52 -1.89 -4.50
CA THR A 40 10.20 -1.54 -3.10
C THR A 40 9.24 -2.54 -2.43
N PRO A 41 8.09 -2.92 -3.01
CA PRO A 41 7.26 -3.98 -2.44
C PRO A 41 7.93 -5.36 -2.47
N ILE A 42 8.92 -5.60 -3.35
CA ILE A 42 9.68 -6.87 -3.35
C ILE A 42 10.60 -6.94 -2.14
N VAL A 43 11.29 -5.85 -1.80
CA VAL A 43 12.12 -5.76 -0.59
C VAL A 43 11.25 -5.91 0.66
N ASP A 44 10.07 -5.30 0.67
CA ASP A 44 9.12 -5.41 1.78
C ASP A 44 8.57 -6.85 1.92
N LEU A 45 8.34 -7.54 0.80
CA LEU A 45 7.99 -8.96 0.80
C LEU A 45 9.12 -9.83 1.38
N LEU A 46 10.37 -9.54 1.05
CA LEU A 46 11.53 -10.23 1.62
C LEU A 46 11.66 -9.99 3.13
N LEU A 47 11.39 -8.76 3.58
CA LEU A 47 11.35 -8.44 5.01
C LEU A 47 10.27 -9.29 5.70
N LEU A 48 9.07 -9.34 5.12
CA LEU A 48 7.97 -10.14 5.64
C LEU A 48 8.28 -11.65 5.66
N ILE A 49 8.95 -12.20 4.64
CA ILE A 49 9.43 -13.60 4.63
C ILE A 49 10.44 -13.82 5.76
N THR A 50 11.35 -12.88 5.96
CA THR A 50 12.35 -12.96 7.03
C THR A 50 11.67 -12.98 8.40
N THR A 51 10.60 -12.19 8.57
CA THR A 51 9.76 -12.22 9.77
C THR A 51 9.09 -13.56 9.99
N VAL A 52 8.58 -14.21 8.94
CA VAL A 52 7.97 -15.55 9.07
C VAL A 52 8.99 -16.58 9.56
N ILE A 53 10.22 -16.51 9.03
CA ILE A 53 11.32 -17.37 9.48
C ILE A 53 11.65 -17.08 10.95
N ASP A 54 11.68 -15.81 11.34
CA ASP A 54 11.94 -15.40 12.72
C ASP A 54 10.85 -15.87 13.70
N LEU A 55 9.58 -15.75 13.30
CA LEU A 55 8.43 -16.26 14.03
C LEU A 55 8.52 -17.77 14.25
N LYS A 56 8.92 -18.52 13.21
CA LYS A 56 9.18 -19.97 13.34
C LYS A 56 10.33 -20.30 14.29
N ASN A 57 11.31 -19.41 14.45
CA ASN A 57 12.39 -19.57 15.41
C ASN A 57 12.01 -19.15 16.84
N GLY A 58 10.75 -18.74 17.07
CA GLY A 58 10.22 -18.40 18.39
C GLY A 58 10.08 -16.90 18.66
N ALA A 59 10.31 -16.03 17.68
CA ALA A 59 10.05 -14.60 17.84
C ALA A 59 8.54 -14.29 17.90
N VAL A 60 8.19 -13.09 18.39
CA VAL A 60 6.80 -12.63 18.50
C VAL A 60 6.51 -11.59 17.43
N ALA A 61 5.37 -11.70 16.75
CA ALA A 61 5.02 -10.75 15.70
C ALA A 61 4.64 -9.43 16.36
N THR A 62 5.23 -8.35 15.87
CA THR A 62 4.89 -6.99 16.31
C THR A 62 3.93 -6.33 15.33
N THR A 63 3.25 -5.28 15.77
CA THR A 63 2.35 -4.48 14.92
C THR A 63 3.05 -3.89 13.69
N MET A 64 4.36 -3.62 13.76
CA MET A 64 5.15 -3.14 12.62
C MET A 64 5.09 -4.10 11.42
N HIS A 65 5.14 -5.42 11.67
CA HIS A 65 5.06 -6.42 10.61
C HIS A 65 3.66 -6.48 9.97
N GLY A 66 2.62 -6.26 10.80
CA GLY A 66 1.24 -6.09 10.32
C GLY A 66 1.12 -4.89 9.38
N VAL A 67 1.70 -3.75 9.77
CA VAL A 67 1.70 -2.51 8.98
C VAL A 67 2.49 -2.68 7.67
N ALA A 68 3.60 -3.42 7.67
CA ALA A 68 4.35 -3.72 6.45
C ALA A 68 3.49 -4.50 5.43
N ALA A 69 2.79 -5.55 5.87
CA ALA A 69 1.88 -6.30 4.98
C ALA A 69 0.75 -5.43 4.40
N ILE A 70 0.19 -4.51 5.22
CA ILE A 70 -0.78 -3.51 4.76
C ILE A 70 -0.13 -2.61 3.70
N TYR A 71 1.10 -2.15 3.93
CA TYR A 71 1.84 -1.30 3.02
C TYR A 71 2.08 -2.00 1.67
N ILE A 72 2.45 -3.28 1.64
CA ILE A 72 2.53 -4.08 0.41
C ILE A 72 1.18 -4.08 -0.32
N GLY A 73 0.09 -4.42 0.39
CA GLY A 73 -1.25 -4.47 -0.21
C GLY A 73 -1.67 -3.14 -0.82
N VAL A 74 -1.45 -2.04 -0.10
CA VAL A 74 -1.74 -0.67 -0.56
C VAL A 74 -0.83 -0.28 -1.73
N SER A 75 0.46 -0.61 -1.68
CA SER A 75 1.42 -0.31 -2.73
C SER A 75 1.09 -1.04 -4.03
N VAL A 76 0.68 -2.32 -3.97
CA VAL A 76 0.27 -3.07 -5.16
C VAL A 76 -1.05 -2.54 -5.72
N ALA A 77 -2.05 -2.33 -4.87
CA ALA A 77 -3.37 -1.89 -5.31
C ALA A 77 -3.36 -0.45 -5.86
N PHE A 78 -2.68 0.48 -5.18
CA PHE A 78 -2.67 1.91 -5.53
C PHE A 78 -1.43 2.35 -6.31
N GLY A 79 -0.37 1.54 -6.39
CA GLY A 79 0.93 1.94 -6.93
C GLY A 79 0.86 2.52 -8.34
N HIS A 80 0.18 1.84 -9.27
CA HIS A 80 0.01 2.33 -10.64
C HIS A 80 -0.70 3.70 -10.70
N ARG A 81 -1.67 3.94 -9.81
CA ARG A 81 -2.43 5.20 -9.76
C ARG A 81 -1.63 6.31 -9.09
N MET A 82 -0.91 6.01 -8.02
CA MET A 82 0.00 6.95 -7.35
C MET A 82 1.10 7.41 -8.30
N ILE A 83 1.68 6.47 -9.05
CA ILE A 83 2.69 6.75 -10.07
C ILE A 83 2.13 7.69 -11.16
N LYS A 84 0.96 7.38 -11.74
CA LYS A 84 0.31 8.26 -12.74
C LYS A 84 -0.12 9.61 -12.17
N TRP A 85 -0.41 9.68 -10.88
CA TRP A 85 -0.73 10.93 -10.20
C TRP A 85 0.51 11.79 -10.00
N ALA A 86 1.62 11.19 -9.54
CA ALA A 86 2.89 11.86 -9.37
C ALA A 86 3.45 12.37 -10.71
N ASP A 87 3.35 11.56 -11.78
CA ASP A 87 3.73 11.98 -13.14
C ASP A 87 3.01 13.24 -13.61
N ARG A 88 1.69 13.33 -13.36
CA ARG A 88 0.88 14.49 -13.74
C ARG A 88 1.27 15.74 -12.96
N TRP A 89 1.57 15.58 -11.68
CA TRP A 89 2.07 16.68 -10.85
C TRP A 89 3.45 17.15 -11.27
N PHE A 90 4.34 16.23 -11.62
CA PHE A 90 5.66 16.59 -12.13
C PHE A 90 5.56 17.37 -13.45
N GLN A 91 4.70 16.94 -14.38
CA GLN A 91 4.44 17.67 -15.63
C GLN A 91 3.88 19.08 -15.38
N TYR A 92 3.02 19.24 -14.37
CA TYR A 92 2.49 20.55 -13.98
C TYR A 92 3.57 21.46 -13.40
N LEU A 93 4.34 20.96 -12.42
CA LEU A 93 5.36 21.74 -11.69
C LEU A 93 6.57 22.09 -12.56
N PHE A 94 7.10 21.12 -13.32
CA PHE A 94 8.37 21.28 -14.04
C PHE A 94 8.21 21.59 -15.52
N THR A 95 7.09 21.24 -16.15
CA THR A 95 6.88 21.41 -17.61
C THR A 95 5.81 22.45 -17.94
N LYS A 96 5.29 23.20 -16.96
CA LYS A 96 4.13 24.11 -17.11
C LYS A 96 2.93 23.45 -17.81
N GLY A 97 2.75 22.14 -17.61
CA GLY A 97 1.64 21.39 -18.18
C GLY A 97 0.29 21.85 -17.61
N PRO A 98 -0.85 21.39 -18.19
CA PRO A 98 -2.17 21.73 -17.66
C PRO A 98 -2.33 21.27 -16.21
N LYS A 99 -2.96 22.10 -15.38
CA LYS A 99 -3.19 21.82 -13.95
C LYS A 99 -3.90 20.47 -13.79
N PRO A 100 -3.41 19.55 -12.93
CA PRO A 100 -4.04 18.25 -12.75
C PRO A 100 -5.51 18.44 -12.38
N ASN A 101 -6.38 17.84 -13.19
CA ASN A 101 -7.82 18.11 -13.22
C ASN A 101 -8.41 18.04 -11.79
N LYS A 102 -9.07 19.12 -11.33
CA LYS A 102 -9.74 19.14 -10.03
C LYS A 102 -10.80 18.04 -10.04
N ARG A 103 -10.76 17.13 -9.06
CA ARG A 103 -11.81 16.10 -8.89
C ARG A 103 -13.17 16.81 -8.89
N LYS A 104 -14.07 16.44 -9.81
CA LYS A 104 -15.44 16.99 -9.83
C LYS A 104 -16.12 16.59 -8.52
N LYS A 105 -16.62 17.59 -7.78
CA LYS A 105 -17.10 17.44 -6.39
C LYS A 105 -18.57 17.01 -6.27
N TYR A 106 -19.30 16.87 -7.38
CA TYR A 106 -20.76 16.67 -7.38
C TYR A 106 -21.23 15.72 -8.49
N GLY A 107 -22.37 15.07 -8.27
CA GLY A 107 -23.09 14.25 -9.26
C GLY A 107 -22.67 12.77 -9.35
N LYS A 108 -23.26 12.05 -10.31
CA LYS A 108 -23.07 10.59 -10.53
C LYS A 108 -21.60 10.19 -10.79
N GLU A 109 -20.79 11.10 -11.31
CA GLU A 109 -19.35 10.87 -11.53
C GLU A 109 -18.56 10.79 -10.22
N PHE A 110 -18.98 11.50 -9.16
CA PHE A 110 -18.36 11.43 -7.83
C PHE A 110 -18.62 10.06 -7.19
N ALA A 111 -19.86 9.57 -7.22
CA ALA A 111 -20.22 8.24 -6.71
C ALA A 111 -19.54 7.09 -7.49
N LYS A 112 -19.22 7.28 -8.78
CA LYS A 112 -18.42 6.31 -9.55
C LYS A 112 -16.95 6.31 -9.11
N MET A 113 -16.37 7.48 -8.85
CA MET A 113 -14.99 7.60 -8.36
C MET A 113 -14.80 7.03 -6.95
N GLU A 114 -15.77 7.24 -6.06
CA GLU A 114 -15.78 6.65 -4.71
C GLU A 114 -15.81 5.12 -4.78
N ARG A 115 -16.70 4.54 -5.60
CA ARG A 115 -16.73 3.08 -5.83
C ARG A 115 -15.41 2.54 -6.37
N VAL A 116 -14.80 3.22 -7.34
CA VAL A 116 -13.47 2.83 -7.84
C VAL A 116 -12.41 2.92 -6.74
N GLY A 117 -12.47 3.93 -5.87
CA GLY A 117 -11.61 4.03 -4.69
C GLY A 117 -11.80 2.85 -3.75
N TRP A 118 -13.05 2.52 -3.43
CA TRP A 118 -13.40 1.39 -2.59
C TRP A 118 -12.94 0.05 -3.17
N TYR A 119 -13.11 -0.20 -4.48
CA TYR A 119 -12.61 -1.44 -5.10
C TYR A 119 -11.09 -1.58 -4.98
N HIS A 120 -10.34 -0.48 -5.07
CA HIS A 120 -8.89 -0.53 -4.87
C HIS A 120 -8.53 -0.74 -3.39
N HIS A 121 -9.30 -0.16 -2.47
CA HIS A 121 -9.13 -0.39 -1.04
C HIS A 121 -9.43 -1.85 -0.68
N LEU A 122 -10.48 -2.43 -1.24
CA LEU A 122 -10.80 -3.85 -1.15
C LEU A 122 -9.69 -4.73 -1.73
N LEU A 123 -9.15 -4.37 -2.90
CA LEU A 123 -8.07 -5.12 -3.51
C LEU A 123 -6.80 -5.08 -2.64
N ALA A 124 -6.49 -3.91 -2.06
CA ALA A 124 -5.40 -3.77 -1.09
C ALA A 124 -5.62 -4.66 0.13
N TRP A 125 -6.85 -4.64 0.67
CA TRP A 125 -7.26 -5.43 1.82
C TRP A 125 -7.18 -6.93 1.56
N ILE A 126 -7.65 -7.43 0.41
CA ILE A 126 -7.56 -8.84 0.04
C ILE A 126 -6.09 -9.29 -0.01
N ILE A 127 -5.21 -8.48 -0.62
CA ILE A 127 -3.79 -8.81 -0.71
C ILE A 127 -3.15 -8.83 0.69
N GLY A 128 -3.33 -7.78 1.49
CA GLY A 128 -2.68 -7.68 2.78
C GLY A 128 -3.24 -8.65 3.82
N VAL A 129 -4.56 -8.85 3.88
CA VAL A 129 -5.19 -9.87 4.74
C VAL A 129 -4.86 -11.26 4.26
N GLY A 130 -4.78 -11.51 2.95
CA GLY A 130 -4.31 -12.78 2.41
C GLY A 130 -2.88 -13.10 2.83
N LEU A 131 -1.98 -12.13 2.77
CA LEU A 131 -0.60 -12.24 3.26
C LEU A 131 -0.57 -12.51 4.77
N LEU A 132 -1.23 -11.69 5.58
CA LEU A 132 -1.24 -11.85 7.03
C LEU A 132 -1.89 -13.17 7.46
N GLY A 133 -3.00 -13.55 6.83
CA GLY A 133 -3.70 -14.81 7.07
C GLY A 133 -2.84 -16.02 6.72
N ALA A 134 -2.11 -15.98 5.59
CA ALA A 134 -1.16 -17.03 5.24
C ALA A 134 -0.05 -17.19 6.28
N ILE A 135 0.46 -16.07 6.82
CA ILE A 135 1.47 -16.08 7.90
C ILE A 135 0.89 -16.72 9.17
N ILE A 136 -0.32 -16.32 9.58
CA ILE A 136 -0.99 -16.87 10.78
C ILE A 136 -1.19 -18.38 10.65
N LEU A 137 -1.73 -18.84 9.52
CA LEU A 137 -1.94 -20.26 9.24
C LEU A 137 -0.63 -21.05 9.19
N PHE A 138 0.47 -20.43 8.75
CA PHE A 138 1.76 -21.10 8.64
C PHE A 138 2.54 -21.22 9.96
N ILE A 139 2.27 -20.33 10.91
CA ILE A 139 2.92 -20.32 12.24
C ILE A 139 2.16 -21.21 13.23
N ASP A 140 0.84 -21.32 13.10
CA ASP A 140 -0.05 -22.15 13.96
C ASP A 140 0.12 -21.87 15.47
N ASN A 141 0.47 -20.62 15.82
CA ASN A 141 0.64 -20.17 17.21
C ASN A 141 -0.07 -18.82 17.43
N PHE A 142 -1.13 -18.85 18.23
CA PHE A 142 -1.95 -17.66 18.53
C PHE A 142 -1.20 -16.58 19.31
N ALA A 143 -0.36 -16.96 20.27
CA ALA A 143 0.36 -16.00 21.11
C ALA A 143 1.41 -15.19 20.31
N GLN A 144 2.01 -15.81 19.30
CA GLN A 144 2.98 -15.14 18.44
C GLN A 144 2.34 -14.27 17.36
N THR A 145 1.07 -14.50 17.01
CA THR A 145 0.40 -13.87 15.88
C THR A 145 -0.73 -12.92 16.26
N GLU A 146 -0.95 -12.70 17.56
CA GLU A 146 -2.00 -11.82 18.10
C GLU A 146 -1.93 -10.41 17.50
N ALA A 147 -0.74 -9.83 17.37
CA ALA A 147 -0.56 -8.50 16.78
C ALA A 147 -1.00 -8.44 15.31
N LEU A 148 -0.84 -9.54 14.55
CA LEU A 148 -1.26 -9.65 13.16
C LEU A 148 -2.79 -9.73 13.09
N LEU A 149 -3.42 -10.52 13.96
CA LEU A 149 -4.88 -10.62 14.07
C LEU A 149 -5.53 -9.29 14.44
N GLN A 150 -4.99 -8.57 15.43
CA GLN A 150 -5.48 -7.23 15.79
C GLN A 150 -5.37 -6.26 14.61
N THR A 151 -4.26 -6.33 13.86
CA THR A 151 -4.05 -5.51 12.66
C THR A 151 -5.09 -5.84 11.58
N ILE A 152 -5.38 -7.11 11.33
CA ILE A 152 -6.43 -7.55 10.40
C ILE A 152 -7.80 -7.03 10.85
N MET A 153 -8.16 -7.17 12.13
CA MET A 153 -9.45 -6.71 12.67
C MET A 153 -9.62 -5.20 12.48
N LEU A 154 -8.61 -4.42 12.88
CA LEU A 154 -8.66 -2.97 12.81
C LEU A 154 -8.76 -2.49 11.35
N TRP A 155 -7.99 -3.09 10.44
CA TRP A 155 -8.04 -2.74 9.02
C TRP A 155 -9.36 -3.17 8.35
N SER A 156 -9.92 -4.32 8.75
CA SER A 156 -11.24 -4.76 8.28
C SER A 156 -12.35 -3.83 8.74
N LEU A 157 -12.28 -3.34 9.98
CA LEU A 157 -13.22 -2.37 10.51
C LEU A 157 -13.14 -1.04 9.72
N VAL A 158 -11.93 -0.56 9.43
CA VAL A 158 -11.72 0.60 8.57
C VAL A 158 -12.33 0.39 7.17
N LEU A 159 -12.18 -0.80 6.59
CA LEU A 159 -12.77 -1.13 5.30
C LEU A 159 -14.30 -1.16 5.33
N VAL A 160 -14.91 -1.67 6.41
CA VAL A 160 -16.37 -1.66 6.58
C VAL A 160 -16.90 -0.24 6.76
N ILE A 161 -16.20 0.61 7.50
CA ILE A 161 -16.55 2.04 7.62
C ILE A 161 -16.44 2.72 6.26
N ASP A 162 -15.34 2.51 5.54
CA ASP A 162 -15.11 3.08 4.21
C ASP A 162 -16.15 2.59 3.19
N PHE A 163 -16.58 1.32 3.29
CA PHE A 163 -17.71 0.78 2.54
C PHE A 163 -18.99 1.53 2.87
N ALA A 164 -19.34 1.65 4.16
CA ALA A 164 -20.55 2.33 4.60
C ALA A 164 -20.59 3.79 4.11
N ILE A 165 -19.47 4.50 4.17
CA ILE A 165 -19.35 5.88 3.69
C ILE A 165 -19.47 5.94 2.16
N SER A 166 -18.69 5.14 1.42
CA SER A 166 -18.69 5.14 -0.04
C SER A 166 -20.05 4.74 -0.64
N PHE A 167 -20.73 3.79 0.01
CA PHE A 167 -22.07 3.35 -0.40
C PHE A 167 -23.16 4.34 0.05
N SER A 168 -22.99 5.02 1.20
CA SER A 168 -23.88 6.09 1.64
C SER A 168 -23.99 7.21 0.61
N TYR A 169 -22.89 7.63 -0.02
CA TYR A 169 -22.91 8.62 -1.12
C TYR A 169 -23.54 8.11 -2.43
N THR A 170 -23.70 6.79 -2.56
CA THR A 170 -24.42 6.17 -3.69
C THR A 170 -25.93 6.16 -3.44
N VAL A 171 -26.35 5.98 -2.18
CA VAL A 171 -27.75 5.98 -1.76
C VAL A 171 -28.30 7.41 -1.60
N PHE A 172 -27.48 8.33 -1.08
CA PHE A 172 -27.79 9.77 -1.01
C PHE A 172 -26.83 10.54 -1.92
N PRO A 173 -27.16 10.71 -3.22
CA PRO A 173 -26.35 11.54 -4.09
C PRO A 173 -26.30 12.96 -3.50
N LYS A 174 -25.10 13.46 -3.21
CA LYS A 174 -24.89 14.87 -2.90
C LYS A 174 -25.42 15.69 -4.08
N LYS A 175 -26.59 16.30 -3.88
CA LYS A 175 -27.16 17.28 -4.81
C LYS A 175 -26.22 18.49 -4.85
N ALA A 176 -26.02 19.01 -6.06
CA ALA A 176 -25.26 20.23 -6.32
C ALA A 176 -25.94 21.43 -5.65
#